data_AF-A0A8H7W700-F1
#
_entry.id   AF-A0A8H7W700-F1
#
_cell.length_a   1.000
_cell.length_b   1.000
_cell.length_c   1.000
_cell.angle_alpha   90.00
_cell.angle_beta   90.00
_cell.angle_gamma   90.00
#
_symmetry.space_group_name_H-M   'P 1'
#
loop_
_entity.id
_entity.type
_entity.pdbx_description
1 polymer ?
#
loop_
_entity_poly.entity_id
_entity_poly.type
_entity_poly.pdbx_seq_one_letter_code
_entity_poly.pdbx_strand_id
1 'polypeptide(L)'
;MVKTLPFQDLQVPSPGFGAMGLSFGLGTNLTPAQAEPVLLKAIELGCTFWDTAVVYAAGINEKLLGDFIRKHNVRDKVFIASKCGFSCLEAETKVTNSASHIKTYIEGTIERLGFSPDLYYLHRIDPNTPLEESIPALDEIRKAGKTKYIGLSECSAATLRKANSIAKIDAVQAEYSAFETLHETDGLIDTARELGIAYVAYSPLGHGWLVDDFPFKSPDDFAPDDFRRT
;
A
#
# COMPACT_ATOMS: atom_id res chain seq x y z
N MET A 1 11.18 -19.57 -0.23
CA MET A 1 11.81 -18.93 -1.41
C MET A 1 10.75 -18.06 -2.05
N VAL A 2 11.04 -16.77 -2.29
CA VAL A 2 10.11 -15.84 -2.93
C VAL A 2 9.81 -16.33 -4.35
N LYS A 3 8.53 -16.35 -4.73
CA LYS A 3 8.10 -16.61 -6.12
C LYS A 3 7.84 -15.27 -6.80
N THR A 4 7.88 -15.20 -8.12
CA THR A 4 7.37 -14.03 -8.85
C THR A 4 5.99 -14.34 -9.42
N LEU A 5 5.11 -13.35 -9.39
CA LEU A 5 3.79 -13.39 -10.00
C LEU A 5 3.72 -12.40 -11.17
N PRO A 6 2.99 -12.73 -12.25
CA PRO A 6 2.72 -11.76 -13.31
C PRO A 6 1.99 -10.54 -12.76
N PHE A 7 2.48 -9.35 -13.12
CA PHE A 7 1.82 -8.08 -12.84
C PHE A 7 1.97 -7.20 -14.08
N GLN A 8 0.90 -7.09 -14.87
CA GLN A 8 0.93 -6.37 -16.15
C GLN A 8 2.08 -6.89 -17.04
N ASP A 9 2.99 -6.03 -17.49
CA ASP A 9 4.18 -6.36 -18.28
C ASP A 9 5.40 -6.80 -17.44
N LEU A 10 5.23 -6.97 -16.12
CA LEU A 10 6.30 -7.27 -15.16
C LEU A 10 6.09 -8.60 -14.43
N GLN A 11 7.15 -9.00 -13.72
CA GLN A 11 7.14 -10.07 -12.72
C GLN A 11 7.43 -9.42 -11.37
N VAL A 12 6.55 -9.60 -10.40
CA VAL A 12 6.64 -8.97 -9.07
C VAL A 12 6.77 -10.05 -7.99
N PRO A 13 7.68 -9.92 -7.01
CA PRO A 13 7.89 -10.92 -5.97
C PRO A 13 6.70 -11.06 -5.02
N SER A 14 6.46 -12.30 -4.59
CA SER A 14 5.53 -12.69 -3.54
C SER A 14 6.19 -13.73 -2.60
N PRO A 15 6.25 -13.45 -1.29
CA PRO A 15 5.71 -12.26 -0.61
C PRO A 15 6.48 -10.97 -0.95
N GLY A 16 5.77 -9.84 -0.85
CA GLY A 16 6.37 -8.51 -0.80
C GLY A 16 6.81 -8.13 0.63
N PHE A 17 7.03 -6.84 0.86
CA PHE A 17 7.39 -6.25 2.14
C PHE A 17 6.48 -5.06 2.45
N GLY A 18 5.61 -5.22 3.46
CA GLY A 18 4.80 -4.12 3.98
C GLY A 18 5.61 -3.27 4.95
N ALA A 19 5.80 -1.99 4.65
CA ALA A 19 6.69 -1.11 5.40
C ALA A 19 6.03 -0.42 6.60
N MET A 20 4.72 -0.56 6.79
CA MET A 20 3.95 0.10 7.87
C MET A 20 4.63 -0.05 9.24
N GLY A 21 5.00 -1.29 9.61
CA GLY A 21 5.63 -1.61 10.90
C GLY A 21 7.02 -1.02 11.13
N LEU A 22 7.64 -0.39 10.13
CA LEU A 22 8.90 0.32 10.37
C LEU A 22 8.69 1.56 11.24
N SER A 23 7.53 2.21 11.14
CA SER A 23 7.30 3.51 11.82
C SER A 23 5.85 3.78 12.23
N PHE A 24 4.92 2.85 12.05
CA PHE A 24 3.50 3.10 12.27
C PHE A 24 2.70 1.85 12.66
N GLY A 25 1.75 2.01 13.57
CA GLY A 25 0.64 1.08 13.82
C GLY A 25 0.96 -0.24 14.53
N LEU A 26 2.21 -0.72 14.53
CA LEU A 26 2.58 -2.01 15.13
C LEU A 26 3.41 -1.90 16.42
N GLY A 27 3.29 -0.77 17.12
CA GLY A 27 4.04 -0.53 18.37
C GLY A 27 5.54 -0.33 18.19
N THR A 28 5.98 -0.10 16.95
CA THR A 28 7.38 0.05 16.57
C THR A 28 7.59 1.35 15.81
N ASN A 29 8.58 2.12 16.25
CA ASN A 29 9.08 3.29 15.54
C ASN A 29 10.59 3.18 15.39
N LEU A 30 11.02 2.40 14.39
CA LEU A 30 12.42 2.09 14.17
C LEU A 30 13.17 3.33 13.71
N THR A 31 14.34 3.56 14.32
CA THR A 31 15.29 4.52 13.78
C THR A 31 15.82 4.05 12.43
N PRO A 32 16.36 4.94 11.57
CA PRO A 32 16.97 4.54 10.30
C PRO A 32 18.03 3.44 10.45
N ALA A 33 18.84 3.50 11.51
CA ALA A 33 19.86 2.49 11.79
C ALA A 33 19.27 1.11 12.16
N GLN A 34 18.08 1.08 12.78
CA GLN A 34 17.37 -0.17 13.08
C GLN A 34 16.60 -0.72 11.88
N ALA A 35 16.04 0.16 11.03
CA ALA A 35 15.32 -0.23 9.83
C ALA A 35 16.24 -0.74 8.71
N GLU A 36 17.45 -0.20 8.61
CA GLU A 36 18.44 -0.55 7.58
C GLU A 36 18.74 -2.05 7.47
N PRO A 37 19.09 -2.79 8.53
CA PRO A 37 19.31 -4.25 8.44
C PRO A 37 18.06 -5.02 8.03
N VAL A 38 16.85 -4.56 8.39
CA VAL A 38 15.58 -5.18 7.99
C VAL A 38 15.37 -5.04 6.49
N LEU A 39 15.56 -3.84 5.94
CA LEU A 39 15.42 -3.57 4.52
C LEU A 39 16.48 -4.28 3.67
N LEU A 40 17.73 -4.35 4.15
CA LEU A 40 18.78 -5.15 3.52
C LEU A 40 18.39 -6.63 3.47
N LYS A 41 17.84 -7.16 4.58
CA LYS A 41 17.39 -8.55 4.63
C LYS A 41 16.20 -8.81 3.69
N ALA A 42 15.27 -7.85 3.57
CA ALA A 42 14.16 -7.96 2.62
C ALA A 42 14.66 -8.08 1.17
N ILE A 43 15.68 -7.29 0.79
CA ILE A 43 16.34 -7.41 -0.54
C ILE A 43 17.02 -8.77 -0.68
N GLU A 44 17.82 -9.19 0.31
CA GLU A 44 18.53 -10.48 0.30
C GLU A 44 17.57 -11.67 0.09
N LEU A 45 16.39 -11.62 0.71
CA LEU A 45 15.37 -12.66 0.58
C LEU A 45 14.56 -12.57 -0.72
N GLY A 46 14.71 -11.49 -1.49
CA GLY A 46 13.95 -11.23 -2.73
C GLY A 46 12.59 -10.58 -2.51
N CYS A 47 12.25 -10.14 -1.29
CA CYS A 47 11.01 -9.44 -0.98
C CYS A 47 11.08 -7.98 -1.45
N THR A 48 11.07 -7.76 -2.76
CA THR A 48 11.34 -6.44 -3.37
C THR A 48 10.10 -5.72 -3.93
N PHE A 49 8.90 -6.21 -3.63
CA PHE A 49 7.66 -5.43 -3.76
C PHE A 49 7.38 -4.74 -2.44
N TRP A 50 7.69 -3.45 -2.34
CA TRP A 50 7.59 -2.70 -1.08
C TRP A 50 6.36 -1.81 -1.10
N ASP A 51 5.55 -1.92 -0.05
CA ASP A 51 4.30 -1.21 0.09
C ASP A 51 4.39 -0.23 1.28
N THR A 52 4.15 1.06 1.01
CA THR A 52 4.11 2.15 1.99
C THR A 52 2.86 3.01 1.77
N ALA A 53 2.70 4.08 2.53
CA ALA A 53 1.64 5.07 2.37
C ALA A 53 2.00 6.37 3.11
N VAL A 54 1.52 7.51 2.62
CA VAL A 54 1.68 8.81 3.31
C VAL A 54 1.09 8.82 4.71
N VAL A 55 0.03 8.06 4.98
CA VAL A 55 -0.59 7.99 6.31
C VAL A 55 0.31 7.30 7.35
N TYR A 56 1.31 6.52 6.91
CA TYR A 56 2.25 5.86 7.82
C TYR A 56 3.20 6.89 8.41
N ALA A 57 2.82 7.39 9.59
CA ALA A 57 3.49 8.46 10.31
C ALA A 57 3.67 9.73 9.44
N ALA A 58 2.59 10.19 8.79
CA ALA A 58 2.55 11.45 8.03
C ALA A 58 3.72 11.61 7.03
N GLY A 59 4.05 10.53 6.31
CA GLY A 59 5.08 10.47 5.27
C GLY A 59 6.48 10.10 5.77
N ILE A 60 6.70 9.96 7.08
CA ILE A 60 8.00 9.53 7.62
C ILE A 60 8.41 8.18 7.06
N ASN A 61 7.46 7.25 6.88
CA ASN A 61 7.74 5.92 6.32
C ASN A 61 8.23 5.99 4.87
N GLU A 62 7.59 6.82 4.04
CA GLU A 62 8.02 7.05 2.65
C GLU A 62 9.44 7.64 2.62
N LYS A 63 9.72 8.63 3.47
CA LYS A 63 11.04 9.26 3.54
C LYS A 63 12.12 8.27 3.96
N LEU A 64 11.83 7.41 4.96
CA LEU A 64 12.73 6.35 5.41
C LEU A 64 13.12 5.42 4.26
N LEU A 65 12.14 4.95 3.48
CA LEU A 65 12.39 4.09 2.32
C LEU A 65 13.18 4.83 1.24
N GLY A 66 12.81 6.08 0.92
CA GLY A 66 13.51 6.90 -0.07
C GLY A 66 14.99 7.15 0.27
N ASP A 67 15.26 7.50 1.53
CA ASP A 67 16.62 7.67 2.05
C ASP A 67 17.42 6.38 1.95
N PHE A 68 16.84 5.24 2.35
CA PHE A 68 17.48 3.92 2.25
C PHE A 68 17.80 3.56 0.80
N ILE A 69 16.84 3.71 -0.11
CA ILE A 69 16.98 3.32 -1.52
C ILE A 69 18.08 4.12 -2.19
N ARG A 70 18.16 5.43 -1.91
CA ARG A 70 19.24 6.31 -2.41
C ARG A 70 20.59 5.95 -1.80
N LYS A 71 20.64 5.74 -0.47
CA LYS A 71 21.87 5.37 0.24
C LYS A 71 22.51 4.09 -0.33
N HIS A 72 21.69 3.09 -0.65
CA HIS A 72 22.16 1.79 -1.14
C HIS A 72 22.16 1.63 -2.66
N ASN A 73 21.65 2.63 -3.40
CA ASN A 73 21.50 2.61 -4.84
C ASN A 73 20.79 1.34 -5.36
N VAL A 74 19.57 1.10 -4.87
CA VAL A 74 18.79 -0.12 -5.15
C VAL A 74 17.43 0.15 -5.79
N ARG A 75 17.21 1.34 -6.35
CA ARG A 75 15.92 1.73 -6.94
C ARG A 75 15.47 0.79 -8.07
N ASP A 76 16.41 0.27 -8.84
CA ASP A 76 16.22 -0.68 -9.93
C ASP A 76 15.86 -2.09 -9.44
N LYS A 77 16.09 -2.40 -8.16
CA LYS A 77 15.79 -3.71 -7.56
C LYS A 77 14.42 -3.79 -6.91
N VAL A 78 13.80 -2.64 -6.61
CA VAL A 78 12.56 -2.55 -5.84
C VAL A 78 11.41 -2.01 -6.66
N PHE A 79 10.25 -2.64 -6.50
CA PHE A 79 8.97 -2.12 -6.94
C PHE A 79 8.31 -1.42 -5.76
N ILE A 80 8.05 -0.12 -5.86
CA ILE A 80 7.50 0.70 -4.77
C ILE A 80 6.04 1.02 -5.02
N ALA A 81 5.18 0.63 -4.08
CA ALA A 81 3.79 1.08 -3.99
C ALA A 81 3.61 2.12 -2.89
N SER A 82 2.87 3.19 -3.17
CA SER A 82 2.38 4.13 -2.14
C SER A 82 0.91 4.49 -2.35
N LYS A 83 0.32 5.27 -1.44
CA LYS A 83 -1.12 5.55 -1.38
C LYS A 83 -1.40 6.97 -0.89
N CYS A 84 -2.44 7.58 -1.43
CA CYS A 84 -3.07 8.79 -0.90
C CYS A 84 -4.52 8.55 -0.46
N GLY A 85 -5.21 9.61 -0.03
CA GLY A 85 -6.64 9.58 0.27
C GLY A 85 -6.97 9.85 1.73
N PHE A 86 -5.96 9.88 2.61
CA PHE A 86 -6.09 10.42 3.96
C PHE A 86 -5.45 11.81 4.02
N SER A 87 -6.19 12.82 4.47
CA SER A 87 -5.67 14.15 4.84
C SER A 87 -4.88 14.11 6.15
N CYS A 88 -3.81 13.30 6.17
CA CYS A 88 -3.00 13.01 7.35
C CYS A 88 -1.86 14.00 7.60
N LEU A 89 -1.73 15.01 6.73
CA LEU A 89 -0.79 16.13 6.88
C LEU A 89 -1.48 17.38 7.47
N GLU A 90 -2.79 17.30 7.71
CA GLU A 90 -3.62 18.35 8.30
C GLU A 90 -3.95 18.01 9.77
N ALA A 91 -4.50 18.98 10.49
CA ALA A 91 -4.86 18.80 11.91
C ALA A 91 -5.94 17.72 12.12
N GLU A 92 -6.83 17.54 11.15
CA GLU A 92 -7.88 16.52 11.19
C GLU A 92 -7.66 15.50 10.07
N THR A 93 -7.49 14.24 10.43
CA THR A 93 -7.43 13.15 9.44
C THR A 93 -8.82 12.86 8.90
N LYS A 94 -9.01 13.05 7.60
CA LYS A 94 -10.23 12.73 6.86
C LYS A 94 -9.91 11.91 5.63
N VAL A 95 -10.87 11.13 5.15
CA VAL A 95 -10.77 10.46 3.86
C VAL A 95 -11.29 11.40 2.78
N THR A 96 -10.53 11.60 1.70
CA THR A 96 -10.97 12.31 0.51
C THR A 96 -10.33 11.71 -0.73
N ASN A 97 -11.04 11.66 -1.85
CA ASN A 97 -10.49 11.23 -3.13
C ASN A 97 -10.53 12.35 -4.18
N SER A 98 -10.67 13.61 -3.75
CA SER A 98 -10.76 14.74 -4.68
C SER A 98 -9.54 14.82 -5.61
N ALA A 99 -9.77 15.31 -6.83
CA ALA A 99 -8.72 15.40 -7.83
C ALA A 99 -7.55 16.29 -7.37
N SER A 100 -7.84 17.36 -6.62
CA SER A 100 -6.82 18.24 -6.07
C SER A 100 -5.98 17.55 -4.99
N HIS A 101 -6.59 16.74 -4.13
CA HIS A 101 -5.88 15.95 -3.12
C HIS A 101 -4.93 14.96 -3.77
N ILE A 102 -5.41 14.16 -4.74
CA ILE A 102 -4.60 13.18 -5.47
C ILE A 102 -3.38 13.85 -6.11
N LYS A 103 -3.60 14.95 -6.84
CA LYS A 103 -2.54 15.69 -7.55
C LYS A 103 -1.51 16.31 -6.59
N THR A 104 -1.93 16.75 -5.41
CA THR A 104 -1.03 17.35 -4.41
C THR A 104 -0.22 16.27 -3.69
N TYR A 105 -0.87 15.17 -3.29
CA TYR A 105 -0.23 14.14 -2.48
C TYR A 105 0.80 13.32 -3.24
N ILE A 106 0.61 13.12 -4.56
CA ILE A 106 1.64 12.46 -5.37
C ILE A 106 2.94 13.27 -5.43
N GLU A 107 2.88 14.61 -5.47
CA GLU A 107 4.09 15.44 -5.45
C GLU A 107 4.87 15.27 -4.15
N GLY A 108 4.17 15.34 -3.01
CA GLY A 108 4.82 15.12 -1.72
C GLY A 108 5.36 13.70 -1.58
N THR A 109 4.69 12.70 -2.15
CA THR A 109 5.17 11.31 -2.17
C THR A 109 6.49 11.22 -2.95
N ILE A 110 6.53 11.83 -4.15
CA ILE A 110 7.73 11.88 -5.00
C ILE A 110 8.87 12.59 -4.28
N GLU A 111 8.60 13.70 -3.59
CA GLU A 111 9.61 14.42 -2.82
C GLU A 111 10.20 13.55 -1.71
N ARG A 112 9.36 12.88 -0.92
CA ARG A 112 9.81 12.04 0.20
C ARG A 112 10.57 10.80 -0.25
N LEU A 113 10.11 10.13 -1.31
CA LEU A 113 10.80 8.99 -1.91
C LEU A 113 12.08 9.43 -2.65
N GLY A 114 12.07 10.63 -3.25
CA GLY A 114 13.08 11.12 -4.18
C GLY A 114 12.90 10.59 -5.61
N PHE A 115 11.77 9.95 -5.92
CA PHE A 115 11.44 9.37 -7.23
C PHE A 115 9.93 9.02 -7.30
N SER A 116 9.43 8.75 -8.51
CA SER A 116 8.06 8.28 -8.73
C SER A 116 7.83 6.84 -8.25
N PRO A 117 6.81 6.58 -7.41
CA PRO A 117 6.43 5.22 -7.08
C PRO A 117 6.00 4.45 -8.33
N ASP A 118 6.16 3.14 -8.34
CA ASP A 118 5.75 2.31 -9.47
C ASP A 118 4.22 2.16 -9.50
N LEU A 119 3.58 2.05 -8.33
CA LEU A 119 2.13 1.90 -8.17
C LEU A 119 1.60 2.90 -7.15
N TYR A 120 0.48 3.56 -7.47
CA TYR A 120 -0.17 4.51 -6.58
C TYR A 120 -1.64 4.17 -6.35
N TYR A 121 -2.02 4.04 -5.08
CA TYR A 121 -3.37 3.67 -4.68
C TYR A 121 -4.19 4.86 -4.16
N LEU A 122 -5.51 4.81 -4.35
CA LEU A 122 -6.43 5.38 -3.37
C LEU A 122 -6.51 4.42 -2.18
N HIS A 123 -6.12 4.89 -0.99
CA HIS A 123 -5.99 4.06 0.20
C HIS A 123 -7.36 3.65 0.77
N ARG A 124 -8.36 4.52 0.66
CA ARG A 124 -9.76 4.26 0.98
C ARG A 124 -10.65 5.00 -0.02
N ILE A 125 -11.83 4.46 -0.26
CA ILE A 125 -12.86 5.10 -1.08
C ILE A 125 -13.60 6.14 -0.24
N ASP A 126 -13.56 7.40 -0.67
CA ASP A 126 -14.42 8.46 -0.13
C ASP A 126 -15.81 8.36 -0.77
N PRO A 127 -16.87 8.02 -0.02
CA PRO A 127 -18.21 7.94 -0.57
C PRO A 127 -18.76 9.29 -1.05
N ASN A 128 -18.14 10.41 -0.66
CA ASN A 128 -18.60 11.75 -1.02
C ASN A 128 -17.93 12.30 -2.29
N THR A 129 -16.85 11.66 -2.76
CA THR A 129 -16.19 12.07 -4.01
C THR A 129 -16.57 11.08 -5.13
N PRO A 130 -17.23 11.54 -6.22
CA PRO A 130 -17.56 10.69 -7.35
C PRO A 130 -16.32 10.05 -7.98
N LEU A 131 -16.42 8.78 -8.41
CA LEU A 131 -15.32 8.09 -9.10
C LEU A 131 -14.96 8.77 -10.43
N GLU A 132 -15.93 9.41 -11.08
CA GLU A 132 -15.75 10.24 -12.27
C GLU A 132 -14.85 11.47 -12.03
N GLU A 133 -14.60 11.85 -10.78
CA GLU A 133 -13.58 12.84 -10.43
C GLU A 133 -12.24 12.16 -10.11
N SER A 134 -12.27 11.17 -9.22
CA SER A 134 -11.06 10.55 -8.65
C SER A 134 -10.27 9.74 -9.66
N ILE A 135 -10.94 8.92 -10.46
CA ILE A 135 -10.28 7.96 -11.37
C ILE A 135 -9.61 8.66 -12.55
N PRO A 136 -10.21 9.67 -13.21
CA PRO A 136 -9.48 10.47 -14.20
C PRO A 136 -8.27 11.17 -13.60
N ALA A 137 -8.35 11.68 -12.37
CA ALA A 137 -7.21 12.31 -11.71
C ALA A 137 -6.05 11.32 -11.45
N LEU A 138 -6.35 10.08 -11.03
CA LEU A 138 -5.36 9.01 -10.94
C LEU A 138 -4.73 8.69 -12.30
N ASP A 139 -5.54 8.60 -13.35
CA ASP A 139 -5.03 8.30 -14.69
C ASP A 139 -4.20 9.46 -15.27
N GLU A 140 -4.55 10.71 -14.96
CA GLU A 140 -3.76 11.90 -15.33
C GLU A 140 -2.36 11.87 -14.72
N ILE A 141 -2.22 11.52 -13.43
CA ILE A 141 -0.89 11.43 -12.80
C ILE A 141 -0.07 10.26 -13.38
N ARG A 142 -0.72 9.15 -13.76
CA ARG A 142 -0.07 8.04 -14.48
C ARG A 142 0.43 8.50 -15.86
N LYS A 143 -0.44 9.15 -16.65
CA LYS A 143 -0.10 9.69 -17.97
C LYS A 143 1.00 10.75 -17.91
N ALA A 144 1.07 11.50 -16.81
CA ALA A 144 2.15 12.45 -16.54
C ALA A 144 3.46 11.80 -16.07
N GLY A 145 3.52 10.46 -15.98
CA GLY A 145 4.72 9.73 -15.57
C GLY A 145 5.03 9.77 -14.07
N LYS A 146 4.08 10.22 -13.24
CA LYS A 146 4.26 10.33 -11.78
C LYS A 146 4.11 8.99 -11.06
N THR A 147 3.50 8.02 -11.71
CA THR A 147 3.43 6.60 -11.34
C THR A 147 3.28 5.77 -12.61
N LYS A 148 3.69 4.49 -12.59
CA LYS A 148 3.49 3.59 -13.75
C LYS A 148 2.11 2.94 -13.72
N TYR A 149 1.61 2.63 -12.53
CA TYR A 149 0.36 1.92 -12.32
C TYR A 149 -0.52 2.63 -11.29
N ILE A 150 -1.82 2.37 -11.37
CA ILE A 150 -2.80 2.89 -10.42
C ILE A 150 -3.64 1.76 -9.82
N GLY A 151 -4.03 1.93 -8.56
CA GLY A 151 -4.82 0.94 -7.85
C GLY A 151 -5.84 1.54 -6.90
N LEU A 152 -6.72 0.67 -6.40
CA LEU A 152 -7.67 0.98 -5.34
C LEU A 152 -7.43 0.08 -4.14
N SER A 153 -7.75 0.55 -2.94
CA SER A 153 -7.72 -0.27 -1.73
C SER A 153 -9.06 -0.23 -1.01
N GLU A 154 -9.45 -1.36 -0.44
CA GLU A 154 -10.68 -1.50 0.38
C GLU A 154 -11.93 -0.98 -0.36
N CYS A 155 -12.12 -1.44 -1.60
CA CYS A 155 -13.27 -1.08 -2.43
C CYS A 155 -14.15 -2.29 -2.72
N SER A 156 -15.45 -2.05 -2.96
CA SER A 156 -16.37 -3.11 -3.36
C SER A 156 -16.12 -3.60 -4.80
N ALA A 157 -16.61 -4.79 -5.14
CA ALA A 157 -16.61 -5.29 -6.52
C ALA A 157 -17.28 -4.31 -7.51
N ALA A 158 -18.39 -3.68 -7.09
CA ALA A 158 -19.10 -2.69 -7.90
C ALA A 158 -18.26 -1.43 -8.13
N THR A 159 -17.60 -0.94 -7.09
CA THR A 159 -16.66 0.19 -7.16
C THR A 159 -15.51 -0.13 -8.11
N LEU A 160 -14.92 -1.32 -7.98
CA LEU A 160 -13.78 -1.74 -8.82
C LEU A 160 -14.17 -1.81 -10.31
N ARG A 161 -15.32 -2.40 -10.64
CA ARG A 161 -15.84 -2.41 -12.03
C ARG A 161 -16.06 -1.02 -12.57
N LYS A 162 -16.72 -0.16 -11.78
CA LYS A 162 -17.02 1.20 -12.20
C LYS A 162 -15.74 2.00 -12.43
N ALA A 163 -14.77 1.93 -11.53
CA ALA A 163 -13.48 2.57 -11.70
C ALA A 163 -12.74 2.08 -12.95
N ASN A 164 -12.68 0.75 -13.15
CA ASN A 164 -12.00 0.17 -14.31
C ASN A 164 -12.66 0.53 -15.65
N SER A 165 -13.97 0.83 -15.65
CA SER A 165 -14.67 1.35 -16.84
C SER A 165 -14.30 2.79 -17.21
N ILE A 166 -13.78 3.57 -16.26
CA ILE A 166 -13.35 4.97 -16.46
C ILE A 166 -11.89 5.01 -16.92
N ALA A 167 -11.01 4.29 -16.20
CA ALA A 167 -9.61 4.10 -16.58
C ALA A 167 -9.12 2.74 -16.08
N LYS A 168 -8.20 2.10 -16.83
CA LYS A 168 -7.63 0.81 -16.45
C LYS A 168 -7.01 0.89 -15.05
N ILE A 169 -7.56 0.10 -14.11
CA ILE A 169 -7.01 -0.12 -12.78
C ILE A 169 -6.09 -1.33 -12.85
N ASP A 170 -4.89 -1.23 -12.26
CA ASP A 170 -3.86 -2.26 -12.40
C ASP A 170 -3.82 -3.20 -11.18
N ALA A 171 -4.24 -2.70 -10.01
CA ALA A 171 -4.26 -3.45 -8.75
C ALA A 171 -5.44 -3.08 -7.85
N VAL A 172 -5.92 -4.06 -7.08
CA VAL A 172 -6.75 -3.86 -5.90
C VAL A 172 -6.03 -4.40 -4.68
N GLN A 173 -6.03 -3.67 -3.58
CA GLN A 173 -5.45 -4.11 -2.31
C GLN A 173 -6.54 -4.25 -1.24
N ALA A 174 -6.64 -5.42 -0.62
CA ALA A 174 -7.64 -5.68 0.39
C ALA A 174 -7.14 -6.67 1.45
N GLU A 175 -7.78 -6.68 2.62
CA GLU A 175 -7.46 -7.65 3.66
C GLU A 175 -7.82 -9.06 3.23
N TYR A 176 -6.91 -10.02 3.42
CA TYR A 176 -7.25 -11.41 3.13
C TYR A 176 -6.39 -12.36 3.95
N SER A 177 -7.03 -13.19 4.77
CA SER A 177 -6.37 -14.19 5.62
C SER A 177 -7.33 -15.32 5.98
N ALA A 178 -6.88 -16.32 6.74
CA ALA A 178 -7.78 -17.35 7.27
C ALA A 178 -8.84 -16.79 8.24
N PHE A 179 -8.66 -15.57 8.75
CA PHE A 179 -9.65 -14.87 9.59
C PHE A 179 -10.54 -13.91 8.80
N GLU A 180 -10.12 -13.49 7.62
CA GLU A 180 -10.82 -12.51 6.79
C GLU A 180 -10.95 -13.06 5.36
N THR A 181 -12.09 -13.70 5.11
CA THR A 181 -12.40 -14.38 3.84
C THR A 181 -13.59 -13.74 3.12
N LEU A 182 -14.07 -12.56 3.55
CA LEU A 182 -15.24 -11.89 2.97
C LEU A 182 -15.14 -11.81 1.44
N HIS A 183 -13.95 -11.48 0.94
CA HIS A 183 -13.68 -11.25 -0.48
C HIS A 183 -13.76 -12.49 -1.37
N GLU A 184 -13.85 -13.69 -0.79
CA GLU A 184 -14.16 -14.92 -1.53
C GLU A 184 -15.63 -14.99 -1.95
N THR A 185 -16.52 -14.27 -1.25
CA THR A 185 -17.98 -14.36 -1.42
C THR A 185 -18.65 -13.08 -1.86
N ASP A 186 -18.04 -11.91 -1.59
CA ASP A 186 -18.58 -10.61 -2.00
C ASP A 186 -18.31 -10.25 -3.48
N GLY A 187 -17.59 -11.11 -4.20
CA GLY A 187 -17.28 -10.98 -5.61
C GLY A 187 -16.07 -10.09 -5.94
N LEU A 188 -15.33 -9.56 -4.96
CA LEU A 188 -14.16 -8.71 -5.21
C LEU A 188 -13.03 -9.48 -5.90
N ILE A 189 -12.69 -10.67 -5.39
CA ILE A 189 -11.64 -11.53 -5.98
C ILE A 189 -12.03 -11.94 -7.41
N ASP A 190 -13.28 -12.36 -7.62
CA ASP A 190 -13.76 -12.78 -8.95
C ASP A 190 -13.75 -11.62 -9.94
N THR A 191 -14.16 -10.42 -9.50
CA THR A 191 -14.10 -9.21 -10.31
C THR A 191 -12.67 -8.84 -10.67
N ALA A 192 -11.73 -8.89 -9.72
CA ALA A 192 -10.33 -8.61 -10.00
C ALA A 192 -9.77 -9.58 -11.05
N ARG A 193 -10.09 -10.88 -10.92
CA ARG A 193 -9.70 -11.92 -11.88
C ARG A 193 -10.27 -11.68 -13.27
N GLU A 194 -11.57 -11.39 -13.37
CA GLU A 194 -12.25 -11.12 -14.64
C GLU A 194 -11.64 -9.93 -15.38
N LEU A 195 -11.33 -8.85 -14.65
CA LEU A 195 -10.81 -7.61 -15.21
C LEU A 195 -9.29 -7.63 -15.45
N GLY A 196 -8.59 -8.70 -15.07
CA GLY A 196 -7.12 -8.77 -15.16
C GLY A 196 -6.40 -7.82 -14.19
N ILE A 197 -7.01 -7.54 -13.05
CA ILE A 197 -6.51 -6.67 -11.99
C ILE A 197 -5.78 -7.53 -10.96
N ALA A 198 -4.57 -7.14 -10.57
CA ALA A 198 -3.84 -7.87 -9.54
C ALA A 198 -4.50 -7.67 -8.17
N TYR A 199 -4.70 -8.76 -7.43
CA TYR A 199 -5.19 -8.72 -6.05
C TYR A 199 -4.00 -8.79 -5.08
N VAL A 200 -3.81 -7.74 -4.28
CA VAL A 200 -2.75 -7.64 -3.28
C VAL A 200 -3.37 -7.82 -1.90
N ALA A 201 -3.12 -8.97 -1.28
CA ALA A 201 -3.58 -9.26 0.08
C ALA A 201 -2.71 -8.52 1.10
N TYR A 202 -3.30 -7.70 1.96
CA TYR A 202 -2.65 -7.25 3.19
C TYR A 202 -3.07 -8.10 4.39
N SER A 203 -2.25 -8.08 5.44
CA SER A 203 -2.44 -8.88 6.66
C SER A 203 -2.69 -10.38 6.45
N PRO A 204 -1.95 -11.08 5.56
CA PRO A 204 -2.19 -12.51 5.30
C PRO A 204 -1.97 -13.41 6.52
N LEU A 205 -1.26 -12.91 7.54
CA LEU A 205 -1.05 -13.58 8.82
C LEU A 205 -2.04 -13.12 9.91
N GLY A 206 -3.20 -12.56 9.52
CA GLY A 206 -4.25 -12.10 10.44
C GLY A 206 -3.69 -11.10 11.45
N HIS A 207 -3.05 -10.03 10.99
CA HIS A 207 -2.38 -9.03 11.85
C HIS A 207 -1.33 -9.60 12.83
N GLY A 208 -0.78 -10.78 12.54
CA GLY A 208 0.22 -11.48 13.34
C GLY A 208 -0.33 -12.65 14.14
N TRP A 209 -1.65 -12.82 14.25
CA TRP A 209 -2.26 -13.89 15.04
C TRP A 209 -2.09 -15.30 14.45
N LEU A 210 -1.84 -15.41 13.14
CA LEU A 210 -1.67 -16.69 12.44
C LEU A 210 -0.19 -17.11 12.35
N VAL A 211 0.51 -17.10 13.48
CA VAL A 211 1.91 -17.57 13.61
C VAL A 211 2.06 -18.51 14.80
N ASP A 212 3.00 -19.46 14.73
CA ASP A 212 3.16 -20.50 15.75
C ASP A 212 3.56 -19.93 17.13
N ASP A 213 4.52 -18.99 17.16
CA ASP A 213 5.08 -18.42 18.39
C ASP A 213 4.55 -17.00 18.66
N PHE A 214 3.23 -16.82 18.73
CA PHE A 214 2.63 -15.51 19.03
C PHE A 214 2.73 -15.18 20.53
N PRO A 215 3.52 -14.17 20.95
CA PRO A 215 3.79 -13.93 22.38
C PRO A 215 2.66 -13.18 23.10
N PHE A 216 1.72 -12.60 22.35
CA PHE A 216 0.62 -11.80 22.88
C PHE A 216 -0.60 -12.68 23.18
N LYS A 217 -1.11 -12.62 24.40
CA LYS A 217 -2.25 -13.41 24.89
C LYS A 217 -3.53 -12.59 24.99
N SER A 218 -3.40 -11.26 25.05
CA SER A 218 -4.50 -10.31 25.09
C SER A 218 -4.11 -9.00 24.38
N PRO A 219 -5.09 -8.17 23.97
CA PRO A 219 -4.80 -6.86 23.37
C PRO A 219 -3.92 -5.96 24.25
N ASP A 220 -3.99 -6.11 25.57
CA ASP A 220 -3.19 -5.31 26.51
C ASP A 220 -1.68 -5.61 26.47
N ASP A 221 -1.27 -6.75 25.88
CA ASP A 221 0.13 -7.13 25.73
C ASP A 221 0.83 -6.36 24.60
N PHE A 222 0.06 -5.74 23.68
CA PHE A 222 0.64 -4.86 22.65
C PHE A 222 1.06 -3.51 23.22
N ALA A 223 2.01 -2.86 22.54
CA ALA A 223 2.41 -1.50 22.88
C ALA A 223 1.20 -0.53 22.84
N PRO A 224 1.21 0.56 23.63
CA PRO A 224 0.07 1.49 23.70
C PRO A 224 -0.34 2.12 22.36
N ASP A 225 0.60 2.23 21.41
CA ASP A 225 0.44 2.81 20.08
C ASP A 225 0.25 1.76 18.97
N ASP A 226 0.03 0.49 19.33
CA ASP A 226 -0.32 -0.58 18.41
C ASP A 226 -1.83 -0.61 18.15
N PHE A 227 -2.25 -0.56 16.89
CA PHE A 227 -3.68 -0.55 16.55
C PHE A 227 -4.38 -1.85 16.94
N ARG A 228 -3.64 -2.96 17.09
CA ARG A 228 -4.21 -4.28 17.46
C ARG A 228 -4.68 -4.33 18.92
N ARG A 229 -4.39 -3.29 19.70
CA ARG A 229 -4.85 -3.13 21.07
C ARG A 229 -6.35 -2.81 21.16
N THR A 230 -6.97 -2.27 20.11
CA THR A 230 -8.36 -1.76 20.11
C THR A 230 -9.16 -2.21 18.91
#